data_AF-A0AA88GZA1-F1
#
_entry.id   AF-A0AA88GZA1-F1
#
_cell.length_a   1.000
_cell.length_b   1.000
_cell.length_c   1.000
_cell.angle_alpha   90.00
_cell.angle_beta   90.00
_cell.angle_gamma   90.00
#
_symmetry.space_group_name_H-M   'P 1'
#
loop_
_entity.id
_entity.type
_entity.pdbx_description
1 polymer ?
#
loop_
_entity_poly.entity_id
_entity_poly.type
_entity_poly.pdbx_seq_one_letter_code
_entity_poly.pdbx_strand_id
1 'polypeptide(L)'
;MNPQQRSGNPQQQQPSAQPEITTQTIQNYLDENQQLIFGILERQKQGQFDQCEALQQKLQNNLIKLATLADQPNQTTAKPTRP
;
A
#
# COMPACT_ATOMS: atom_id res chain seq x y z
N MET A 1 18.52 17.65 -50.94
CA MET A 1 17.78 16.47 -50.43
C MET A 1 18.40 16.11 -49.08
N ASN A 2 17.73 16.45 -47.99
CA ASN A 2 18.10 16.13 -46.60
C ASN A 2 17.25 14.90 -46.17
N PRO A 3 17.43 14.27 -44.99
CA PRO A 3 18.62 13.62 -44.43
C PRO A 3 18.25 12.32 -43.65
N GLN A 4 19.20 11.76 -42.87
CA GLN A 4 18.95 11.12 -41.57
C GLN A 4 18.25 9.73 -41.53
N GLN A 5 19.04 8.65 -41.42
CA GLN A 5 18.63 7.45 -40.68
C GLN A 5 19.50 7.29 -39.45
N ARG A 6 19.12 8.00 -38.38
CA ARG A 6 19.61 7.73 -37.03
C ARG A 6 18.64 6.69 -36.46
N SER A 7 19.05 5.42 -36.41
CA SER A 7 18.26 4.33 -35.84
C SER A 7 18.14 4.54 -34.33
N GLY A 8 17.08 5.26 -33.94
CA GLY A 8 16.67 5.46 -32.56
C GLY A 8 16.09 4.17 -32.00
N ASN A 9 16.67 3.75 -30.88
CA ASN A 9 16.22 2.70 -29.99
C ASN A 9 14.73 2.84 -29.63
N PRO A 10 13.89 1.79 -29.63
CA PRO A 10 12.78 1.70 -28.73
C PRO A 10 13.27 0.96 -27.48
N GLN A 11 13.69 1.75 -26.50
CA GLN A 11 13.94 1.29 -25.15
C GLN A 11 12.61 0.74 -24.63
N GLN A 12 12.46 -0.58 -24.64
CA GLN A 12 11.36 -1.28 -23.98
C GLN A 12 11.48 -0.96 -22.48
N GLN A 13 10.73 0.04 -22.04
CA GLN A 13 10.42 0.21 -20.64
C GLN A 13 9.60 -1.01 -20.23
N GLN A 14 10.27 -2.01 -19.65
CA GLN A 14 9.59 -2.97 -18.81
C GLN A 14 8.79 -2.18 -17.78
N PRO A 15 7.46 -2.36 -17.68
CA PRO A 15 6.75 -1.89 -16.52
C PRO A 15 7.38 -2.64 -15.35
N SER A 16 8.11 -1.93 -14.51
CA SER A 16 8.43 -2.41 -13.18
C SER A 16 7.09 -2.75 -12.56
N ALA A 17 6.82 -4.05 -12.42
CA ALA A 17 5.64 -4.57 -11.74
C ALA A 17 5.73 -4.07 -10.30
N GLN A 18 5.21 -2.87 -10.06
CA GLN A 18 4.93 -2.42 -8.72
C GLN A 18 3.98 -3.47 -8.14
N PRO A 19 4.22 -3.93 -6.90
CA PRO A 19 3.32 -4.87 -6.27
C PRO A 19 1.91 -4.28 -6.37
N GLU A 20 1.00 -4.97 -7.05
CA GLU A 20 -0.40 -4.56 -7.08
C GLU A 20 -0.87 -4.55 -5.62
N ILE A 21 -0.95 -3.35 -5.06
CA ILE A 21 -1.56 -3.15 -3.76
C ILE A 21 -3.03 -3.41 -3.97
N THR A 22 -3.44 -4.62 -3.62
CA THR A 22 -4.82 -5.04 -3.82
C THR A 22 -5.71 -4.42 -2.74
N THR A 23 -6.94 -4.06 -3.12
CA THR A 23 -8.00 -3.68 -2.16
C THR A 23 -8.18 -4.73 -1.06
N GLN A 24 -7.92 -6.01 -1.36
CA GLN A 24 -7.94 -7.10 -0.39
C GLN A 24 -6.88 -6.95 0.70
N THR A 25 -5.65 -6.57 0.34
CA THR A 25 -4.58 -6.33 1.31
C THR A 25 -4.92 -5.16 2.24
N ILE A 26 -5.53 -4.11 1.69
CA ILE A 26 -6.01 -2.97 2.47
C ILE A 26 -7.10 -3.42 3.45
N GLN A 27 -8.07 -4.20 2.99
CA GLN A 27 -9.16 -4.70 3.83
C GLN A 27 -8.63 -5.58 4.98
N ASN A 28 -7.66 -6.46 4.71
CA ASN A 28 -7.05 -7.29 5.74
C ASN A 28 -6.40 -6.44 6.85
N TYR A 29 -5.70 -5.35 6.49
CA TYR A 29 -5.13 -4.44 7.48
C TYR A 29 -6.20 -3.70 8.28
N LEU A 30 -7.33 -3.34 7.66
CA LEU A 30 -8.46 -2.69 8.36
C LEU A 30 -9.13 -3.64 9.35
N ASP A 31 -9.40 -4.88 8.95
CA ASP A 31 -10.00 -5.90 9.80
C ASP A 31 -9.08 -6.24 10.97
N GLU A 32 -7.78 -6.36 10.71
CA GLU A 32 -6.79 -6.60 11.75
C GLU A 32 -6.69 -5.40 12.72
N ASN A 33 -6.72 -4.17 12.22
CA ASN A 33 -6.74 -2.97 13.07
C ASN A 33 -7.95 -2.95 13.99
N GLN A 34 -9.13 -3.35 13.48
CA GLN A 34 -10.33 -3.45 14.30
C GLN A 34 -10.15 -4.46 15.43
N GLN A 35 -9.64 -5.66 15.15
CA GLN A 35 -9.40 -6.69 16.16
C GLN A 35 -8.34 -6.25 17.19
N LEU A 36 -7.28 -5.58 16.74
CA LEU A 36 -6.24 -5.06 17.64
C LEU A 36 -6.80 -3.99 18.58
N ILE A 37 -7.60 -3.06 18.07
CA ILE A 37 -8.24 -2.02 18.89
C ILE A 37 -9.15 -2.65 19.96
N PHE A 38 -10.00 -3.60 19.58
CA PHE A 38 -10.84 -4.31 20.54
C PHE A 38 -10.00 -5.06 21.59
N GLY A 39 -8.99 -5.80 21.14
CA GLY A 39 -8.09 -6.55 22.02
C GLY A 39 -7.28 -5.67 22.97
N ILE A 40 -6.90 -4.46 22.56
CA ILE A 40 -6.22 -3.48 23.43
C ILE A 40 -7.20 -2.94 24.47
N LEU A 41 -8.41 -2.53 24.05
CA LEU A 41 -9.42 -1.97 24.95
C LEU A 41 -9.84 -2.99 26.03
N GLU A 42 -10.04 -4.25 25.66
CA GLU A 42 -10.37 -5.29 26.63
C GLU A 42 -9.25 -5.55 27.63
N ARG A 43 -7.99 -5.61 27.17
CA ARG A 43 -6.83 -5.82 28.04
C ARG A 43 -6.59 -4.63 28.97
N GLN A 44 -6.78 -3.40 28.50
CA GLN A 44 -6.71 -2.21 29.34
C GLN A 44 -7.79 -2.22 30.44
N LYS A 45 -9.02 -2.65 30.13
CA LYS A 45 -10.09 -2.83 31.13
C LYS A 45 -9.73 -3.87 32.20
N GLN A 46 -8.92 -4.88 31.84
CA GLN A 46 -8.45 -5.92 32.76
C GLN A 46 -7.15 -5.56 33.48
N GLY A 47 -6.55 -4.40 33.19
CA GLY A 47 -5.25 -4.00 33.77
C GLY A 47 -4.04 -4.73 33.18
N GLN A 48 -4.18 -5.41 32.03
CA GLN A 48 -3.13 -6.18 31.37
C GLN A 48 -2.31 -5.30 30.41
N PHE A 49 -1.63 -4.28 30.94
CA PHE A 49 -0.90 -3.30 30.14
C PHE A 49 0.34 -3.88 29.44
N ASP A 50 1.00 -4.87 30.06
CA ASP A 50 2.19 -5.52 29.49
C ASP A 50 1.90 -6.20 28.13
N GLN A 51 0.68 -6.71 27.97
CA GLN A 51 0.25 -7.34 26.72
C GLN A 51 -0.26 -6.34 25.68
N CYS A 52 -0.51 -5.09 26.08
CA CYS A 52 -0.97 -4.04 25.17
C CYS A 52 0.15 -3.54 24.28
N GLU A 53 1.41 -3.53 24.74
CA GLU A 53 2.55 -3.00 24.00
C GLU A 53 2.70 -3.69 22.63
N ALA A 54 2.72 -5.02 22.61
CA ALA A 54 2.85 -5.78 21.37
C ALA A 54 1.69 -5.52 20.38
N LEU A 55 0.48 -5.36 20.90
CA LEU A 55 -0.71 -5.08 20.08
C LEU A 55 -0.69 -3.65 19.54
N GLN A 56 -0.27 -2.70 20.36
CA GLN A 56 -0.11 -1.30 19.96
C GLN A 56 0.95 -1.16 18.87
N GLN A 57 2.09 -1.85 19.01
CA GLN A 57 3.12 -1.88 17.97
C GLN A 57 2.60 -2.48 16.66
N LYS A 58 1.81 -3.55 16.73
CA LYS A 58 1.20 -4.16 15.53
C LYS A 58 0.20 -3.21 14.87
N LEU A 59 -0.64 -2.55 15.67
CA LEU A 59 -1.61 -1.56 15.20
C LEU A 59 -0.88 -0.38 14.51
N GLN A 60 0.18 0.14 15.13
CA GLN A 60 0.96 1.23 14.57
C GLN A 60 1.60 0.85 13.23
N ASN A 61 2.17 -0.36 13.13
CA ASN A 61 2.74 -0.86 11.87
C ASN A 61 1.70 -0.97 10.76
N ASN A 62 0.50 -1.46 11.07
CA ASN A 62 -0.58 -1.55 10.08
C ASN A 62 -1.05 -0.17 9.61
N LEU A 63 -1.13 0.81 10.51
CA LEU A 63 -1.46 2.19 10.16
C LEU A 63 -0.39 2.84 9.27
N ILE A 64 0.90 2.64 9.59
CA ILE A 64 2.00 3.13 8.75
C ILE A 64 1.93 2.49 7.37
N LYS A 65 1.71 1.18 7.28
CA LYS A 65 1.54 0.50 6.00
C LYS A 65 0.38 1.10 5.22
N LEU A 66 -0.81 1.23 5.80
CA LEU A 66 -1.96 1.85 5.14
C LEU A 66 -1.67 3.27 4.66
N ALA A 67 -0.96 4.09 5.45
CA ALA A 67 -0.55 5.44 5.05
C ALA A 67 0.43 5.41 3.86
N THR A 68 1.45 4.54 3.90
CA THR A 68 2.40 4.35 2.79
C THR A 68 1.71 3.82 1.52
N LEU A 69 0.67 3.00 1.66
CA LEU A 69 -0.14 2.55 0.52
C LEU A 69 -1.00 3.69 -0.04
N ALA A 70 -1.55 4.56 0.81
CA ALA A 70 -2.34 5.71 0.40
C ALA A 70 -1.52 6.84 -0.24
N ASP A 71 -0.27 7.01 0.19
CA ASP A 71 0.66 8.00 -0.35
C ASP A 71 1.26 7.59 -1.71
N GLN A 72 1.21 6.30 -2.03
CA GLN A 72 1.68 5.84 -3.33
C GLN A 72 0.83 6.46 -4.45
N PRO A 73 1.46 7.10 -5.46
CA PRO A 73 0.73 7.65 -6.57
C PRO A 73 0.00 6.49 -7.26
N ASN A 74 -1.33 6.53 -7.25
CA ASN A 74 -2.12 5.65 -8.09
C ASN A 74 -1.53 5.78 -9.49
N GLN A 75 -0.93 4.70 -10.00
CA GLN A 75 -0.77 4.54 -11.44
C GLN A 75 -2.20 4.33 -11.97
N THR A 76 -2.98 5.41 -12.00
CA THR A 76 -4.14 5.50 -12.87
C THR A 76 -3.54 5.33 -14.25
N THR A 77 -3.63 4.10 -14.76
CA THR A 77 -3.49 3.81 -16.17
C THR A 77 -4.51 4.71 -16.85
N ALA A 78 -4.06 5.89 -17.27
CA ALA A 78 -4.79 6.76 -18.13
C ALA A 78 -5.06 5.94 -19.38
N LYS A 79 -6.23 5.29 -19.43
CA LYS A 79 -6.73 4.67 -20.65
C LYS A 79 -6.74 5.77 -21.70
N PRO A 80 -5.91 5.71 -22.76
CA PRO A 80 -6.01 6.69 -23.81
C PRO A 80 -7.23 6.29 -24.63
N THR A 81 -8.40 6.79 -24.25
CA THR A 81 -9.55 6.82 -25.15
C THR A 81 -9.19 7.82 -26.24
N ARG A 82 -8.67 7.31 -27.36
CA ARG A 82 -8.41 8.08 -28.57
C ARG A 82 -9.75 8.30 -29.30
N PRO A 83 -10.01 9.51 -29.83
CA PRO A 83 -11.26 9.85 -30.54
C PRO A 83 -11.45 9.07 -31.84
#